data_AF-A0A358PIS2-F1
#
_entry.id   AF-A0A358PIS2-F1
#
_cell.length_a   1.000
_cell.length_b   1.000
_cell.length_c   1.000
_cell.angle_alpha   90.00
_cell.angle_beta   90.00
_cell.angle_gamma   90.00
#
_symmetry.space_group_name_H-M   'P 1'
#
loop_
_entity.id
_entity.type
_entity.pdbx_description
1 polymer ?
#
loop_
_entity_poly.entity_id
_entity_poly.type
_entity_poly.pdbx_seq_one_letter_code
_entity_poly.pdbx_strand_id
1 'polypeptide(L)'
;NYDGGDVVLGTSGRVLSPKKLPHLPSLKGKTLIVTDGTTVLGGDDKAGIAEIMTAIERVISENRPHGKLCIGFTPDEEVGSGADNFNVAEFGADFAYTVDGGAEGEIEYENFNAAAAKI
;
A
#
# COMPACT_ATOMS: atom_id res chain seq x y z
N ASN A 1 -4.00 -18.82 -4.16
CA ASN A 1 -4.13 -19.53 -5.45
C ASN A 1 -5.34 -19.06 -6.23
N TYR A 2 -5.31 -17.80 -6.67
CA TYR A 2 -6.27 -17.24 -7.61
C TYR A 2 -6.07 -17.86 -9.00
N ASP A 3 -7.15 -18.07 -9.76
CA ASP A 3 -7.14 -18.85 -11.00
C ASP A 3 -7.04 -18.01 -12.29
N GLY A 4 -7.14 -16.68 -12.16
CA GLY A 4 -7.15 -15.73 -13.28
C GLY A 4 -8.56 -15.37 -13.78
N GLY A 5 -9.61 -15.87 -13.13
CA GLY A 5 -11.01 -15.64 -13.49
C GLY A 5 -11.71 -14.54 -12.70
N ASP A 6 -13.04 -14.53 -12.72
CA ASP A 6 -13.82 -13.58 -11.93
C ASP A 6 -13.72 -13.89 -10.43
N VAL A 7 -13.64 -12.86 -9.58
CA VAL A 7 -13.69 -12.98 -8.11
C VAL A 7 -14.96 -12.33 -7.59
N VAL A 8 -15.89 -13.15 -7.11
CA VAL A 8 -17.13 -12.68 -6.49
C VAL A 8 -16.81 -12.15 -5.08
N LEU A 9 -17.27 -10.93 -4.80
CA LEU A 9 -17.05 -10.27 -3.52
C LEU A 9 -18.24 -10.52 -2.59
N GLY A 10 -18.06 -11.47 -1.67
CA GLY A 10 -19.09 -11.83 -0.68
C GLY A 10 -20.44 -12.15 -1.32
N THR A 11 -21.51 -11.56 -0.77
CA THR A 11 -22.89 -11.65 -1.30
C THR A 11 -23.38 -10.33 -1.89
N SER A 12 -22.48 -9.34 -2.05
CA SER A 12 -22.83 -7.98 -2.52
C SER A 12 -23.29 -7.91 -3.98
N GLY A 13 -23.08 -8.99 -4.75
CA GLY A 13 -23.26 -9.02 -6.21
C GLY A 13 -22.14 -8.31 -6.98
N ARG A 14 -21.10 -7.80 -6.31
CA ARG A 14 -19.92 -7.20 -6.95
C ARG A 14 -18.91 -8.27 -7.33
N VAL A 15 -18.19 -8.01 -8.42
CA VAL A 15 -17.23 -8.96 -9.01
C VAL A 15 -16.01 -8.20 -9.50
N LEU A 16 -14.82 -8.66 -9.12
CA LEU A 16 -13.57 -8.28 -9.81
C LEU A 16 -13.47 -9.14 -11.06
N SER A 17 -13.50 -8.52 -12.24
CA SER A 17 -13.51 -9.25 -13.51
C SER A 17 -12.36 -8.83 -14.40
N PRO A 18 -11.65 -9.77 -15.06
CA PRO A 18 -10.65 -9.45 -16.08
C PRO A 18 -11.15 -8.53 -17.20
N LYS A 19 -12.47 -8.50 -17.44
CA LYS A 19 -13.09 -7.58 -18.42
C LYS A 19 -12.96 -6.11 -18.00
N LYS A 20 -12.98 -5.83 -16.70
CA LYS A 20 -12.86 -4.47 -16.13
C LYS A 20 -11.44 -4.17 -15.66
N LEU A 21 -10.72 -5.21 -15.22
CA LEU A 21 -9.36 -5.13 -14.69
C LEU A 21 -8.46 -6.05 -15.54
N PRO A 22 -7.96 -5.57 -16.70
CA PRO A 22 -7.20 -6.41 -17.64
C PRO A 22 -5.90 -6.98 -17.06
N HIS A 23 -5.37 -6.35 -15.99
CA HIS A 23 -4.19 -6.85 -15.29
C HIS A 23 -4.51 -8.03 -14.36
N LEU A 24 -5.77 -8.24 -13.97
CA LEU A 24 -6.14 -9.24 -12.96
C LEU A 24 -5.61 -10.66 -13.30
N PRO A 25 -5.68 -11.17 -14.55
CA PRO A 25 -5.10 -12.47 -14.90
C PRO A 25 -3.60 -12.61 -14.66
N SER A 26 -2.83 -11.52 -14.61
CA SER A 26 -1.39 -11.58 -14.31
C SER A 26 -1.13 -12.05 -12.86
N LEU A 27 -2.12 -11.92 -11.98
CA LEU A 27 -2.05 -12.34 -10.58
C LEU A 27 -2.38 -13.84 -10.38
N LYS A 28 -2.59 -14.60 -11.46
CA LYS A 28 -2.85 -16.03 -11.37
C LYS A 28 -1.77 -16.74 -10.55
N GLY A 29 -2.20 -17.60 -9.63
CA GLY A 29 -1.35 -18.30 -8.68
C GLY A 29 -1.09 -17.54 -7.37
N LYS A 30 -1.26 -16.21 -7.34
CA LYS A 30 -1.11 -15.41 -6.11
C LYS A 30 -2.28 -15.64 -5.15
N THR A 31 -2.18 -15.11 -3.94
CA THR A 31 -3.28 -15.05 -2.98
C THR A 31 -3.87 -13.65 -3.01
N LEU A 32 -5.16 -13.56 -3.33
CA LEU A 32 -5.89 -12.29 -3.28
C LEU A 32 -6.56 -12.15 -1.92
N ILE A 33 -6.36 -11.00 -1.29
CA ILE A 33 -7.11 -10.55 -0.12
C ILE A 33 -8.10 -9.52 -0.64
N VAL A 34 -9.39 -9.75 -0.41
CA VAL A 34 -10.48 -8.93 -0.97
C VAL A 34 -11.52 -8.64 0.10
N THR A 35 -12.35 -7.63 -0.14
CA THR A 35 -13.51 -7.35 0.72
C THR A 35 -14.70 -8.25 0.37
N ASP A 36 -15.77 -8.15 1.14
CA ASP A 36 -17.08 -8.70 0.78
C ASP A 36 -17.84 -7.85 -0.24
N GLY A 37 -17.20 -6.78 -0.75
CA GLY A 37 -17.75 -5.84 -1.69
C GLY A 37 -18.61 -4.75 -1.07
N THR A 38 -18.80 -4.70 0.25
CA THR A 38 -19.60 -3.63 0.90
C THR A 38 -18.76 -2.44 1.34
N THR A 39 -17.45 -2.63 1.50
CA THR A 39 -16.47 -1.59 1.88
C THR A 39 -15.23 -1.61 1.00
N VAL A 40 -14.36 -0.62 1.18
CA VAL A 40 -12.95 -0.68 0.77
C VAL A 40 -12.16 -1.64 1.67
N LEU A 41 -11.03 -2.13 1.16
CA LEU A 41 -10.14 -3.03 1.92
C LEU A 41 -9.27 -2.24 2.90
N GLY A 42 -8.86 -1.04 2.51
CA GLY A 42 -7.78 -0.29 3.16
C GLY A 42 -6.42 -0.93 2.92
N GLY A 43 -6.20 -1.53 1.74
CA GLY A 43 -4.87 -2.00 1.33
C GLY A 43 -3.91 -0.81 1.24
N ASP A 44 -4.37 0.24 0.57
CA ASP A 44 -3.88 1.60 0.71
C ASP A 44 -4.33 2.16 2.10
N ASP A 45 -3.43 2.48 3.03
CA ASP A 45 -1.99 2.10 3.10
C ASP A 45 -1.68 1.10 4.24
N LYS A 46 -2.67 0.29 4.64
CA LYS A 46 -2.42 -0.70 5.71
C LYS A 46 -1.53 -1.86 5.24
N ALA A 47 -1.42 -2.08 3.93
CA ALA A 47 -0.47 -3.02 3.38
C ALA A 47 0.97 -2.54 3.61
N GLY A 48 1.28 -1.27 3.27
CA GLY A 48 2.59 -0.67 3.54
C GLY A 48 2.96 -0.67 5.01
N ILE A 49 2.02 -0.30 5.89
CA ILE A 49 2.22 -0.38 7.35
C ILE A 49 2.54 -1.81 7.79
N ALA A 50 1.79 -2.81 7.33
CA ALA A 50 2.04 -4.20 7.69
C ALA A 50 3.42 -4.67 7.20
N GLU A 51 3.81 -4.30 5.98
CA GLU A 51 5.11 -4.62 5.39
C GLU A 51 6.28 -4.00 6.19
N ILE A 52 6.17 -2.73 6.57
CA ILE A 52 7.15 -2.03 7.42
C ILE A 52 7.29 -2.75 8.76
N MET A 53 6.18 -3.04 9.43
CA MET A 53 6.19 -3.71 10.73
C MET A 53 6.81 -5.11 10.66
N THR A 54 6.48 -5.90 9.64
CA THR A 54 7.08 -7.21 9.40
C THR A 54 8.57 -7.10 9.07
N ALA A 55 9.00 -6.11 8.28
CA ALA A 55 10.42 -5.91 7.97
C ALA A 55 11.22 -5.62 9.24
N ILE A 56 10.73 -4.74 10.11
CA ILE A 56 11.35 -4.41 11.39
C ILE A 56 11.41 -5.63 12.31
N GLU A 57 10.30 -6.38 12.44
CA GLU A 57 10.26 -7.61 13.22
C GLU A 57 11.34 -8.59 12.77
N ARG A 58 11.52 -8.78 11.46
CA ARG A 58 12.55 -9.68 10.91
C ARG A 58 13.96 -9.17 11.16
N VAL A 59 14.18 -7.86 11.06
CA VAL A 59 15.48 -7.25 11.39
C VAL A 59 15.87 -7.54 12.84
N ILE A 60 14.93 -7.34 13.77
CA ILE A 60 15.15 -7.56 15.20
C ILE A 60 15.30 -9.05 15.53
N SER A 61 14.35 -9.88 15.10
CA SER A 61 14.26 -11.30 15.47
C SER A 61 15.38 -12.15 14.85
N GLU A 62 15.82 -11.80 13.65
CA GLU A 62 16.92 -12.48 12.97
C GLU A 62 18.29 -11.81 13.24
N ASN A 63 18.33 -10.76 14.08
CA ASN A 63 19.54 -9.97 14.40
C ASN A 63 20.34 -9.57 13.15
N ARG A 64 19.63 -9.06 12.13
CA ARG A 64 20.24 -8.68 10.85
C ARG A 64 21.12 -7.45 11.05
N PRO A 65 22.32 -7.38 10.47
CA PRO A 65 23.09 -6.13 10.45
C PRO A 65 22.33 -5.03 9.72
N HIS A 66 22.16 -3.87 10.35
CA HIS A 66 21.48 -2.72 9.75
C HIS A 66 22.06 -1.39 10.27
N GLY A 67 21.88 -0.32 9.50
CA GLY A 67 22.16 1.05 9.93
C GLY A 67 21.02 1.63 10.78
N LYS A 68 21.00 2.94 11.00
CA LYS A 68 19.85 3.61 11.64
C LYS A 68 18.60 3.42 10.78
N LEU A 69 17.51 2.96 11.38
CA LEU A 69 16.19 2.89 10.76
C LEU A 69 15.28 3.91 11.43
N CYS A 70 14.68 4.80 10.64
CA CYS A 70 13.68 5.77 11.09
C CYS A 70 12.34 5.41 10.47
N ILE A 71 11.29 5.30 11.28
CA ILE A 71 9.96 4.84 10.86
C ILE A 71 8.93 5.86 11.32
N GLY A 72 8.04 6.26 10.41
CA GLY A 72 6.98 7.23 10.67
C GLY A 72 5.68 6.76 10.03
N PHE A 73 4.58 6.96 10.74
CA PHE A 73 3.23 6.71 10.24
C PHE A 73 2.47 8.04 10.31
N THR A 74 2.05 8.55 9.16
CA THR A 74 1.41 9.86 9.06
C THR A 74 -0.12 9.72 9.11
N PRO A 75 -0.83 10.61 9.82
CA PRO A 75 -2.29 10.70 9.72
C PRO A 75 -2.68 11.41 8.41
N ASP A 76 -3.97 11.43 8.07
CA ASP A 76 -4.59 12.39 7.14
C ASP A 76 -3.91 12.57 5.75
N GLU A 77 -3.24 11.53 5.24
CA GLU A 77 -2.65 11.52 3.89
C GLU A 77 -3.75 11.73 2.83
N GLU A 78 -4.81 10.93 2.91
CA GLU A 78 -5.93 10.87 1.95
C GLU A 78 -6.72 12.18 1.79
N VAL A 79 -6.51 13.14 2.70
CA VAL A 79 -7.10 14.49 2.65
C VAL A 79 -6.07 15.58 2.36
N GLY A 80 -4.83 15.19 2.03
CA GLY A 80 -3.73 16.05 1.63
C GLY A 80 -2.96 16.70 2.78
N SER A 81 -3.14 16.23 4.02
CA SER A 81 -2.57 16.87 5.22
C SER A 81 -1.52 16.02 5.95
N GLY A 82 -1.15 14.85 5.42
CA GLY A 82 -0.27 13.93 6.14
C GLY A 82 1.15 14.43 6.38
N ALA A 83 1.63 15.37 5.55
CA ALA A 83 2.95 15.99 5.71
C ALA A 83 2.92 17.33 6.45
N ASP A 84 1.74 17.93 6.70
CA ASP A 84 1.61 19.31 7.18
C ASP A 84 2.35 19.56 8.50
N ASN A 85 2.38 18.53 9.37
CA ASN A 85 3.01 18.57 10.68
C ASN A 85 4.18 17.58 10.82
N PHE A 86 4.71 17.08 9.70
CA PHE A 86 5.80 16.10 9.75
C PHE A 86 7.14 16.78 10.08
N ASN A 87 7.64 16.52 11.29
CA ASN A 87 8.91 17.10 11.73
C ASN A 87 10.11 16.35 11.15
N VAL A 88 10.57 16.78 9.96
CA VAL A 88 11.70 16.17 9.23
C VAL A 88 12.99 16.12 10.06
N ALA A 89 13.27 17.17 10.84
CA ALA A 89 14.48 17.23 11.66
C ALA A 89 14.47 16.17 12.77
N GLU A 90 13.31 15.96 13.40
CA GLU A 90 13.12 14.93 14.42
C GLU A 90 13.09 13.51 13.85
N PHE A 91 12.51 13.34 12.65
CA PHE A 91 12.54 12.07 11.93
C PHE A 91 13.99 11.60 11.68
N GLY A 92 14.89 12.55 11.36
CA GLY A 92 16.34 12.35 11.48
C GLY A 92 16.90 11.30 10.51
N ALA A 93 16.36 11.23 9.30
CA ALA A 93 16.87 10.43 8.19
C ALA A 93 17.30 11.35 7.03
N ASP A 94 18.36 10.99 6.32
CA ASP A 94 18.83 11.75 5.14
C ASP A 94 17.89 11.60 3.94
N PHE A 95 17.18 10.47 3.87
CA PHE A 95 16.20 10.12 2.86
C PHE A 95 15.18 9.14 3.45
N ALA A 96 14.01 9.06 2.82
CA ALA A 96 12.93 8.15 3.19
C ALA A 96 12.25 7.60 1.94
N TYR A 97 11.50 6.51 2.11
CA TYR A 97 10.63 5.93 1.10
C TYR A 97 9.24 5.79 1.72
N THR A 98 8.21 6.27 1.04
CA THR A 98 6.83 5.91 1.35
C THR A 98 6.57 4.51 0.79
N VAL A 99 5.92 3.65 1.57
CA VAL A 99 5.55 2.30 1.14
C VAL A 99 4.08 2.30 0.78
N ASP A 100 3.71 3.20 -0.14
CA ASP A 100 2.33 3.54 -0.47
C ASP A 100 2.08 3.40 -2.00
N GLY A 101 2.83 2.49 -2.61
CA GLY A 101 2.74 2.19 -4.04
C GLY A 101 1.66 1.15 -4.35
N GLY A 102 1.41 0.91 -5.65
CA GLY A 102 0.41 -0.08 -6.07
C GLY A 102 1.01 -1.41 -6.50
N ALA A 103 1.90 -1.39 -7.49
CA ALA A 103 2.39 -2.60 -8.13
C ALA A 103 3.69 -3.14 -7.52
N GLU A 104 3.86 -4.46 -7.52
CA GLU A 104 5.11 -5.11 -7.10
C GLU A 104 6.28 -4.58 -7.96
N GLY A 105 7.29 -3.99 -7.31
CA GLY A 105 8.48 -3.46 -7.96
C GLY A 105 8.35 -2.04 -8.53
N GLU A 106 7.22 -1.37 -8.27
CA GLU A 106 7.01 0.03 -8.63
C GLU A 106 7.91 0.96 -7.81
N ILE A 107 8.45 1.98 -8.48
CA ILE A 107 9.19 3.08 -7.86
C ILE A 107 8.70 4.37 -8.50
N GLU A 108 8.08 5.21 -7.68
CA GLU A 108 7.65 6.54 -8.07
C GLU A 108 8.56 7.59 -7.43
N TYR A 109 9.00 8.55 -8.23
CA TYR A 109 9.83 9.68 -7.77
C TYR A 109 9.17 11.03 -8.06
N GLU A 110 8.00 11.02 -8.70
CA GLU A 110 7.19 12.21 -8.96
C GLU A 110 6.16 12.36 -7.84
N ASN A 111 6.00 13.60 -7.35
CA ASN A 111 4.95 13.89 -6.39
C ASN A 111 3.66 14.22 -7.14
N PHE A 112 2.68 13.33 -7.10
CA PHE A 112 1.34 13.59 -7.61
C PHE A 112 0.46 14.22 -6.52
N ASN A 113 -0.38 15.20 -6.89
CA ASN A 113 -1.37 15.79 -6.00
C ASN A 113 -2.76 15.53 -6.59
N ALA A 114 -3.49 14.58 -6.00
CA ALA A 114 -4.84 14.21 -6.42
C ALA A 114 -5.92 15.25 -6.04
N ALA A 115 -5.60 16.21 -5.14
CA ALA A 115 -6.55 17.19 -4.62
C ALA A 115 -6.92 18.30 -5.63
N ALA A 116 -6.24 18.37 -6.79
CA ALA A 116 -6.48 19.39 -7.80
C ALA A 116 -7.03 18.78 -9.11
N ALA A 117 -8.32 18.41 -9.12
CA ALA A 117 -9.04 18.16 -10.37
C ALA A 117 -9.69 19.46 -10.88
N LYS A 118 -9.37 19.88 -12.11
CA LYS A 118 -10.14 20.90 -12.85
C LYS A 118 -10.96 20.20 -13.93
N ILE A 119 -12.27 20.48 -13.94
CA ILE A 119 -13.21 20.12 -15.02
C ILE A 119 -13.02 21.08 -16.19
#